data_AF-A0A175YE65-F1
#
_entry.id   AF-A0A175YE65-F1
#
_cell.length_a   1.000
_cell.length_b   1.000
_cell.length_c   1.000
_cell.angle_alpha   90.00
_cell.angle_beta   90.00
_cell.angle_gamma   90.00
#
_symmetry.space_group_name_H-M   'P 1'
#
loop_
_entity.id
_entity.type
_entity.pdbx_description
1 polymer ?
#
loop_
_entity_poly.entity_id
_entity_poly.type
_entity_poly.pdbx_seq_one_letter_code
_entity_poly.pdbx_strand_id
1 'polypeptide(L)'
;MRSHIALLRLLAAALIAVGGEYFKLYNVSYDHRAIIIDGHPRMLISRGIHYPRATPQMWPDLISKSKEGGAESADVIQTYIFWSVHELVKEMV
;
A
#
# COMPACT_ATOMS: atom_id res chain seq x y z
N MET A 1 -12.46 -9.42 39.09
CA MET A 1 -13.26 -8.46 38.26
C MET A 1 -12.48 -7.22 37.81
N ARG A 2 -11.80 -6.47 38.69
CA ARG A 2 -11.10 -5.22 38.30
C ARG A 2 -9.85 -5.43 37.41
N SER A 3 -9.14 -6.54 37.57
CA SER A 3 -7.96 -6.92 36.76
C SER A 3 -8.30 -7.24 35.30
N HIS A 4 -9.42 -7.93 35.05
CA HIS A 4 -9.86 -8.24 33.68
C HIS A 4 -10.30 -6.99 32.92
N ILE A 5 -10.92 -6.02 33.60
CA ILE A 5 -11.29 -4.73 33.01
C ILE A 5 -10.03 -3.92 32.65
N ALA A 6 -9.00 -3.93 33.50
CA ALA A 6 -7.72 -3.29 33.20
C ALA A 6 -7.03 -3.95 31.99
N LEU A 7 -7.02 -5.28 31.92
CA LEU A 7 -6.46 -6.02 30.79
C LEU A 7 -7.20 -5.74 29.48
N LEU A 8 -8.54 -5.72 29.51
CA LEU A 8 -9.36 -5.38 28.34
C LEU A 8 -9.11 -3.94 27.85
N ARG A 9 -8.92 -2.98 28.76
CA ARG A 9 -8.58 -1.60 28.41
C ARG A 9 -7.19 -1.47 27.79
N LEU A 10 -6.21 -2.20 28.32
CA LEU A 10 -4.85 -2.25 27.76
C LEU A 10 -4.85 -2.89 26.37
N LEU A 11 -5.62 -3.98 26.19
CA LEU A 11 -5.77 -4.63 24.89
C LEU A 11 -6.44 -3.69 23.86
N ALA A 12 -7.51 -2.99 24.26
CA ALA A 12 -8.19 -2.02 23.40
C ALA A 12 -7.26 -0.85 23.03
N ALA A 13 -6.50 -0.31 23.98
CA ALA A 13 -5.53 0.75 23.72
C ALA A 13 -4.41 0.29 22.77
N ALA A 14 -3.91 -0.95 22.92
CA ALA A 14 -2.93 -1.53 22.02
C ALA A 14 -3.51 -1.74 20.60
N LEU A 15 -4.75 -2.21 20.48
CA LEU A 15 -5.44 -2.36 19.20
C LEU A 15 -5.65 -1.02 18.49
N ILE A 16 -6.01 0.04 19.23
CA ILE A 16 -6.16 1.39 18.67
C ILE A 16 -4.82 1.96 18.21
N ALA A 17 -3.77 1.79 19.02
CA ALA A 17 -2.42 2.26 18.67
C ALA A 17 -1.87 1.54 17.42
N VAL A 18 -2.05 0.22 17.33
CA VAL A 18 -1.61 -0.57 16.17
C VAL A 18 -2.48 -0.27 14.94
N GLY A 19 -3.80 -0.10 15.12
CA GLY A 19 -4.73 0.23 14.04
C GLY A 19 -4.50 1.62 13.41
N GLY A 20 -4.08 2.60 14.22
CA GLY A 20 -3.86 3.98 13.78
C GLY A 20 -2.71 4.14 12.78
N GLU A 21 -1.70 3.27 12.84
CA GLU A 21 -0.53 3.33 11.94
C GLU A 21 -0.87 2.90 10.50
N TYR A 22 -1.87 2.03 10.29
CA TYR A 22 -2.23 1.52 8.96
C TYR A 22 -2.85 2.57 8.03
N PHE A 23 -3.39 3.66 8.59
CA PHE A 23 -4.07 4.72 7.84
C PHE A 23 -3.47 6.10 8.13
N LYS A 24 -2.14 6.17 8.36
CA LYS A 24 -1.47 7.47 8.46
C LYS A 24 -1.58 8.20 7.11
N LEU A 25 -2.24 9.35 7.12
CA LEU A 25 -2.29 10.22 5.95
C LEU A 25 -0.88 10.79 5.71
N TYR A 26 -0.32 10.57 4.53
CA TYR A 26 0.95 11.17 4.13
C TYR A 26 0.68 12.43 3.32
N ASN A 27 1.33 13.53 3.69
CA ASN A 27 1.38 14.69 2.79
C ASN A 27 2.34 14.37 1.64
N VAL A 28 1.83 14.41 0.41
CA VAL A 28 2.62 14.17 -0.80
C VAL A 28 2.65 15.46 -1.62
N SER A 29 3.84 15.96 -1.90
CA SER A 29 4.09 17.11 -2.77
C SER A 29 5.34 16.87 -3.61
N TYR A 30 5.78 17.88 -4.36
CA TYR A 30 7.00 17.81 -5.15
C TYR A 30 7.61 19.20 -5.30
N ASP A 31 8.90 19.25 -5.57
CA ASP A 31 9.60 20.45 -6.05
C ASP A 31 10.34 20.15 -7.36
N HIS A 32 11.24 21.04 -7.77
CA HIS A 32 12.03 20.86 -9.00
C HIS A 32 13.06 19.72 -8.94
N ARG A 33 13.26 19.07 -7.78
CA ARG A 33 14.27 18.02 -7.56
C ARG A 33 13.68 16.67 -7.23
N ALA A 34 12.59 16.61 -6.45
CA ALA A 34 12.10 15.34 -5.93
C ALA A 34 10.61 15.36 -5.59
N ILE A 35 10.06 14.15 -5.45
CA ILE A 35 8.79 13.92 -4.75
C ILE A 35 9.07 13.99 -3.25
N ILE A 36 8.19 14.65 -2.50
CA ILE A 36 8.29 14.84 -1.04
C ILE A 36 7.15 14.06 -0.39
N ILE A 37 7.48 13.10 0.47
CA ILE A 37 6.52 12.26 1.21
C ILE A 37 6.75 12.50 2.70
N ASP A 38 5.73 12.98 3.40
CA ASP A 38 5.77 13.32 4.84
C ASP A 38 6.90 14.30 5.19
N GLY A 39 7.13 15.29 4.33
CA GLY A 39 8.20 16.28 4.49
C GLY A 39 9.61 15.80 4.09
N HIS A 40 9.76 14.54 3.67
CA HIS A 40 11.04 13.98 3.27
C HIS A 40 11.15 13.83 1.74
N PRO A 41 12.15 14.45 1.08
CA PRO A 41 12.42 14.24 -0.34
C PRO A 41 12.84 12.78 -0.61
N ARG A 42 12.29 12.16 -1.66
CA ARG A 42 12.53 10.76 -2.03
C ARG A 42 12.76 10.62 -3.54
N MET A 43 13.77 9.83 -3.90
CA MET A 43 13.84 9.19 -5.22
C MET A 43 13.02 7.90 -5.12
N LEU A 44 12.08 7.70 -6.03
CA LEU A 44 11.22 6.51 -6.05
C LEU A 44 11.60 5.60 -7.21
N ILE A 45 11.91 4.34 -6.92
CA ILE A 45 12.12 3.31 -7.94
C ILE A 45 10.85 2.48 -8.07
N SER A 46 10.23 2.52 -9.26
CA SER A 46 8.96 1.84 -9.52
C SER A 46 9.11 0.56 -10.33
N ARG A 47 8.33 -0.47 -10.00
CA ARG A 47 8.15 -1.68 -10.82
C ARG A 47 6.71 -1.84 -11.30
N GLY A 48 6.54 -2.11 -12.59
CA GLY A 48 5.22 -2.32 -13.19
C GLY A 48 4.70 -3.74 -12.95
N ILE A 49 3.53 -3.87 -12.32
CA ILE A 49 2.79 -5.13 -12.20
C ILE A 49 1.39 -4.90 -12.71
N HIS A 50 0.97 -5.59 -13.77
CA HIS A 50 -0.42 -5.56 -14.24
C HIS A 50 -1.21 -6.65 -13.51
N TYR A 51 -2.01 -6.28 -12.50
CA TYR A 51 -2.65 -7.27 -11.64
C TYR A 51 -3.52 -8.31 -12.37
N PRO A 52 -4.20 -8.04 -13.52
CA PRO A 52 -4.96 -9.09 -14.20
C PRO A 52 -4.10 -10.14 -14.89
N ARG A 53 -2.78 -9.91 -15.02
CA ARG A 53 -1.84 -10.87 -15.64
C ARG A 53 -1.25 -11.87 -14.64
N ALA A 54 -1.61 -11.76 -13.36
CA ALA A 54 -1.24 -12.69 -12.31
C ALA A 54 -2.49 -13.03 -11.49
N THR A 55 -2.59 -14.26 -10.98
CA THR A 55 -3.71 -14.61 -10.11
C THR A 55 -3.58 -13.90 -8.75
N PRO A 56 -4.68 -13.65 -8.02
CA PRO A 56 -4.62 -13.06 -6.68
C PRO A 56 -3.67 -13.80 -5.71
N GLN A 57 -3.53 -15.12 -5.87
CA GLN A 57 -2.63 -15.94 -5.07
C GLN A 57 -1.15 -15.65 -5.35
N MET A 58 -0.81 -15.18 -6.55
CA MET A 58 0.57 -14.83 -6.94
C MET A 58 0.98 -13.41 -6.51
N TRP A 59 0.02 -12.50 -6.30
CA TRP A 59 0.34 -11.09 -6.02
C TRP A 59 1.26 -10.87 -4.82
N PRO A 60 1.07 -11.54 -3.65
CA PRO A 60 1.96 -11.34 -2.51
C PRO A 60 3.43 -11.67 -2.84
N ASP A 61 3.67 -12.76 -3.56
CA ASP A 61 5.00 -13.19 -3.98
C ASP A 61 5.63 -12.21 -4.97
N LEU A 62 4.86 -11.74 -5.96
CA LEU A 62 5.33 -10.73 -6.93
C LEU A 62 5.69 -9.38 -6.27
N ILE A 63 4.90 -8.96 -5.27
CA ILE A 63 5.18 -7.75 -4.49
C ILE A 63 6.43 -7.95 -3.63
N SER A 64 6.60 -9.12 -2.99
CA SER A 64 7.80 -9.43 -2.19
C SER A 64 9.05 -9.42 -3.05
N LYS A 65 9.03 -10.11 -4.19
CA LYS A 65 10.14 -10.15 -5.15
C LYS A 65 10.50 -8.77 -5.71
N SER A 66 9.52 -7.87 -5.85
CA SER A 66 9.77 -6.48 -6.26
C SER A 66 10.58 -5.70 -5.22
N LYS A 67 10.54 -6.10 -3.94
CA LYS A 67 11.29 -5.49 -2.82
C LYS A 67 12.66 -6.12 -2.58
N GLU A 68 12.85 -7.39 -2.92
CA GLU A 68 14.05 -8.17 -2.55
C GLU A 68 15.28 -7.94 -3.47
N GLY A 69 15.15 -7.14 -4.53
CA GLY A 69 16.14 -7.01 -5.62
C GLY A 69 17.47 -6.25 -5.35
N GLY A 70 17.96 -6.13 -4.12
CA GLY A 70 19.22 -5.43 -3.82
C GLY A 70 19.20 -3.95 -4.24
N ALA A 71 20.19 -3.49 -5.01
CA ALA A 71 20.24 -2.11 -5.55
C ALA A 71 19.09 -1.79 -6.53
N GLU A 72 18.29 -2.79 -6.94
CA GLU A 72 17.11 -2.65 -7.78
C GLU A 72 15.79 -2.94 -7.04
N SER A 73 15.78 -2.85 -5.71
CA SER A 73 14.55 -2.92 -4.91
C SER A 73 13.62 -1.77 -5.28
N ALA A 74 12.33 -2.06 -5.44
CA ALA A 74 11.31 -1.05 -5.75
C ALA A 74 10.63 -0.56 -4.48
N ASP A 75 10.49 0.76 -4.37
CA ASP A 75 9.69 1.42 -3.35
C ASP A 75 8.20 1.51 -3.76
N VAL A 76 7.93 1.39 -5.07
CA VAL A 76 6.62 1.65 -5.66
C VAL A 76 6.23 0.54 -6.62
N ILE A 77 4.97 0.13 -6.57
CA ILE A 77 4.33 -0.67 -7.62
C ILE A 77 3.49 0.26 -8.49
N GLN A 78 3.69 0.19 -9.80
CA GLN A 78 2.81 0.81 -10.78
C GLN A 78 1.91 -0.24 -11.42
N THR A 79 0.65 0.08 -11.63
CA THR A 79 -0.31 -0.85 -12.24
C THR A 79 -1.31 -0.11 -13.13
N TYR A 80 -1.78 -0.80 -14.17
CA TYR A 80 -2.91 -0.33 -14.98
C TYR A 80 -4.21 -0.96 -14.50
N ILE A 81 -5.28 -0.18 -14.56
CA ILE A 81 -6.64 -0.68 -14.45
C ILE A 81 -7.17 -0.91 -15.86
N PHE A 82 -7.44 -2.17 -16.18
CA PHE A 82 -7.98 -2.56 -17.47
C PHE A 82 -9.49 -2.36 -17.43
N TRP A 83 -9.98 -1.30 -18.05
CA TRP A 83 -11.40 -0.97 -18.06
C TRP A 83 -12.26 -2.14 -18.58
N SER A 84 -11.83 -2.79 -19.66
CA SER A 84 -12.56 -3.88 -20.32
C SER A 84 -12.81 -5.12 -19.45
N VAL A 85 -12.03 -5.32 -18.38
CA VAL A 85 -12.28 -6.44 -17.45
C VAL A 85 -13.15 -6.03 -16.26
N HIS A 86 -13.44 -4.73 -16.10
CA HIS A 86 -14.30 -4.18 -15.05
C HIS A 86 -15.70 -3.80 -15.59
N GLU A 87 -15.77 -3.30 -16.82
CA GLU A 87 -17.04 -3.09 -17.54
C GLU A 87 -17.22 -4.18 -18.60
N LEU A 88 -17.88 -5.27 -18.22
CA LEU A 88 -18.09 -6.44 -19.11
C LEU A 88 -19.21 -6.20 -20.14
N VAL A 89 -20.13 -5.29 -19.85
CA VAL A 89 -21.22 -4.88 -20.73
C VAL A 89 -21.28 -3.38 -20.70
N LYS A 90 -21.22 -2.75 -21.89
CA LYS A 90 -21.35 -1.31 -22.01
C LYS A 90 -22.80 -0.93 -21.73
N GLU A 91 -23.03 -0.09 -20.73
CA GLU A 91 -24.36 0.51 -20.58
C GLU A 91 -24.61 1.41 -21.80
N MET A 92 -25.60 1.03 -22.62
CA MET A 92 -26.09 1.88 -23.69
C MET A 92 -27.01 2.94 -23.06
N VAL A 93 -26.40 4.04 -22.61
CA VAL A 93 -27.08 5.31 -22.32
C VAL A 93 -27.30 6.11 -23.59
#